data_AF-X1T783-F1
#
_entry.id   AF-X1T783-F1
#
_cell.length_a   1.000
_cell.length_b   1.000
_cell.length_c   1.000
_cell.angle_alpha   90.00
_cell.angle_beta   90.00
_cell.angle_gamma   90.00
#
_symmetry.space_group_name_H-M   'P 1'
#
loop_
_entity.id
_entity.type
_entity.pdbx_description
1 polymer ?
#
loop_
_entity_poly.entity_id
_entity_poly.type
_entity_poly.pdbx_seq_one_letter_code
_entity_poly.pdbx_strand_id
1 'polypeptide(L)' 'FLVQRRKARQGVNPQTRTRISIPAKDVPKFKPGRSLREAVA' A
#
# COMPACT_ATOMS: atom_id res chain seq x y z
N PHE A 1 11.15 -3.89 -8.31
CA PHE A 1 9.91 -4.23 -7.58
C PHE A 1 10.28 -4.94 -6.30
N LEU A 2 9.48 -4.81 -5.24
CA LEU A 2 9.72 -5.48 -3.95
C LEU A 2 8.40 -5.81 -3.25
N VAL A 3 8.43 -6.76 -2.33
CA VAL A 3 7.28 -7.10 -1.48
C VAL A 3 7.40 -6.33 -0.17
N GLN A 4 6.34 -5.63 0.22
CA GLN A 4 6.26 -4.91 1.50
C GLN A 4 5.16 -5.53 2.37
N ARG A 5 5.54 -5.96 3.58
CA ARG A 5 4.60 -6.46 4.59
C ARG A 5 3.81 -5.30 5.21
N ARG A 6 2.48 -5.32 5.10
CA ARG A 6 1.59 -4.42 5.84
C ARG A 6 1.07 -5.10 7.10
N LYS A 7 1.17 -4.43 8.24
CA LYS A 7 0.64 -4.92 9.53
C LYS A 7 -0.89 -4.92 9.53
N ALA A 8 -1.47 -5.76 10.37
CA ALA A 8 -2.90 -5.74 10.66
C ALA A 8 -3.27 -4.37 11.26
N ARG A 9 -4.43 -3.86 10.89
CA ARG A 9 -4.91 -2.56 11.36
C ARG A 9 -6.43 -2.47 11.30
N GLN A 10 -6.99 -1.51 12.01
CA GLN A 10 -8.39 -1.13 11.85
C GLN A 10 -8.53 -0.17 10.66
N GLY A 11 -9.41 -0.51 9.73
CA GLY A 11 -9.84 0.34 8.63
C GLY A 11 -11.29 0.75 8.76
N VAL A 12 -11.78 1.46 7.74
CA VAL A 12 -13.16 1.88 7.63
C VAL A 12 -13.71 1.35 6.32
N ASN A 13 -14.89 0.72 6.35
CA ASN A 13 -15.57 0.30 5.13
C ASN A 13 -16.00 1.55 4.34
N PRO A 14 -15.53 1.74 3.09
CA PRO A 14 -15.85 2.93 2.31
C PRO A 14 -17.36 3.08 1.99
N GLN A 15 -18.12 1.98 1.96
CA GLN A 15 -19.55 1.99 1.66
C GLN A 15 -20.41 2.32 2.89
N THR A 16 -20.11 1.73 4.05
CA THR A 16 -20.94 1.82 5.27
C THR A 16 -20.35 2.71 6.36
N ARG A 17 -19.09 3.16 6.20
CA ARG A 17 -18.29 3.89 7.19
C ARG A 17 -18.10 3.18 8.54
N THR A 18 -18.42 1.89 8.61
CA THR A 18 -18.19 1.10 9.82
C THR A 18 -16.72 0.69 9.94
N ARG A 19 -16.24 0.49 11.18
CA ARG A 19 -14.87 0.01 11.41
C ARG A 19 -14.75 -1.47 11.02
N ILE A 20 -13.67 -1.83 10.34
CA ILE A 20 -13.35 -3.21 9.92
C ILE A 20 -11.92 -3.59 10.30
N SER A 21 -11.72 -4.85 10.68
CA SER A 21 -10.37 -5.39 10.90
C SER A 21 -9.75 -5.81 9.57
N ILE A 22 -8.58 -5.26 9.27
CA ILE A 22 -7.83 -5.59 8.05
C ILE A 22 -6.61 -6.43 8.47
N PRO A 23 -6.52 -7.69 7.99
CA PRO A 23 -5.40 -8.57 8.35
C PRO A 23 -4.08 -8.11 7.74
N ALA A 24 -2.99 -8.60 8.31
CA ALA A 24 -1.65 -8.35 7.79
C ALA A 24 -1.47 -9.05 6.43
N LYS A 25 -0.97 -8.32 5.43
CA LYS A 25 -0.77 -8.86 4.08
C LYS A 25 0.47 -8.30 3.41
N ASP A 26 1.00 -9.07 2.48
CA ASP A 26 2.10 -8.69 1.63
C ASP A 26 1.57 -7.98 0.38
N VAL A 27 2.17 -6.85 0.04
CA VAL A 27 1.79 -6.06 -1.13
C VAL A 27 3.01 -5.76 -2.00
N PRO A 28 2.88 -5.83 -3.34
CA PRO A 28 3.95 -5.39 -4.23
C PRO A 28 4.11 -3.87 -4.15
N LYS A 29 5.36 -3.42 -4.18
CA LYS A 29 5.75 -2.02 -4.22
C LYS A 29 6.78 -1.81 -5.33
N PHE A 30 6.53 -0.79 -6.14
CA PHE A 30 7.50 -0.33 -7.12
C PHE A 30 8.37 0.77 -6.51
N LYS A 31 9.67 0.73 -6.82
CA LYS A 31 10.61 1.81 -6.55
C LYS A 31 11.17 2.23 -7.91
N PRO A 32 10.86 3.45 -8.40
CA PRO A 32 11.35 3.90 -9.69
C PRO A 32 12.88 4.09 -9.66
N GLY A 33 13.52 3.71 -10.76
CA GLY A 33 14.95 3.98 -10.99
C GLY A 33 15.26 5.48 -11.07
N ARG A 34 16.55 5.81 -11.13
CA ARG A 34 17.00 7.22 -11.23
C ARG A 34 16.47 7.90 -12.50
N SER A 35 16.66 7.27 -13.66
CA SER A 35 16.23 7.79 -14.96
C SER A 35 14.73 8.12 -15.02
N LEU A 36 13.88 7.22 -14.51
CA LEU A 36 12.43 7.43 -14.49
C LEU A 36 12.02 8.56 -13.51
N ARG A 37 12.74 8.73 -12.40
CA ARG A 37 12.47 9.83 -11.47
C ARG A 37 12.84 11.18 -12.09
N GLU A 38 13.99 11.27 -12.74
CA GLU A 38 14.48 12.50 -13.38
C GLU A 38 13.62 12.91 -14.57
N ALA A 39 13.03 11.97 -15.31
CA ALA A 39 12.18 12.27 -16.47
C ALA A 39 10.76 12.78 -16.12
N VAL A 40 10.32 12.62 -14.86
CA VAL A 40 8.94 12.93 -14.41
C VAL A 40 8.88 14.06 -13.38
N ALA A 41 10.01 14.38 -12.73
CA ALA A 41 10.12 15.46 -11.74
C ALA A 41 9.99 16.84 -12.37
#